data_AF-A0A7K2M1B8-F1
#
_entry.id   AF-A0A7K2M1B8-F1
#
_cell.length_a   1.000
_cell.length_b   1.000
_cell.length_c   1.000
_cell.angle_alpha   90.00
_cell.angle_beta   90.00
_cell.angle_gamma   90.00
#
_symmetry.space_group_name_H-M   'P 1'
#
loop_
_entity.id
_entity.type
_entity.pdbx_description
1 polymer ?
#
loop_
_entity_poly.entity_id
_entity_poly.type
_entity_poly.pdbx_seq_one_letter_code
_entity_poly.pdbx_strand_id
1 'polypeptide(L)'
;MTDTTAASAPAGSAEGSDRGNDLDELKRFVVAHAVSQDLPAGHYAPLLDRITADQGDAPGSWAYEWIRAGDELDAAGQPLAAAQYYLLGRFPFVDGPGRARALERSVDAFDRWRKAGDTGIEPETVDVGGTPVRIWTAGLSTGTPRPLLVVTGGIVSTKEQWGPLLPQLTSLGLAAAVAELPGVGENPLRYERDSSRLFTAILDALDGRADVSRTYLLALSFSGHLALRAALADPRIRGIVGNGTPVHDFFTDAAWQRHVPRITRDTLAHLAGVPADAVYERIRDWALQDDELRALAVPFATVSARRDEIVPPGDTDRLRRHVADLRLLEHDDVHGAPGHLAETKVWSLLAVQRMRPDADPTTTAGLAAAVEAARAAGAKR
;
A
#
# COMPACT_ATOMS: atom_id res chain seq x y z
N MET A 1 65.19 7.80 -15.61
CA MET A 1 64.95 6.56 -16.37
C MET A 1 64.62 5.47 -15.36
N THR A 2 63.34 5.33 -15.08
CA THR A 2 62.78 4.29 -14.20
C THR A 2 61.46 3.88 -14.83
N ASP A 3 61.45 2.64 -15.31
CA ASP A 3 60.36 1.95 -15.97
C ASP A 3 59.14 1.82 -15.04
N THR A 4 57.97 2.17 -15.55
CA THR A 4 56.68 1.90 -14.91
C THR A 4 55.89 0.99 -15.83
N THR A 5 55.98 -0.32 -15.61
CA THR A 5 55.15 -1.32 -16.27
C THR A 5 53.72 -1.27 -15.73
N ALA A 6 52.79 -0.83 -16.58
CA ALA A 6 51.35 -0.87 -16.34
C ALA A 6 50.85 -2.33 -16.39
N ALA A 7 50.26 -2.81 -15.30
CA ALA A 7 49.53 -4.06 -15.26
C ALA A 7 48.09 -3.84 -15.75
N SER A 8 47.76 -4.46 -16.87
CA SER A 8 46.41 -4.52 -17.44
C SER A 8 45.48 -5.37 -16.57
N ALA A 9 44.37 -4.78 -16.11
CA ALA A 9 43.26 -5.52 -15.52
C ALA A 9 42.52 -6.29 -16.64
N PRO A 10 42.05 -7.53 -16.40
CA PRO A 10 41.34 -8.28 -17.41
C PRO A 10 39.94 -7.68 -17.60
N ALA A 11 39.56 -7.51 -18.87
CA ALA A 11 38.21 -7.16 -19.28
C ALA A 11 37.25 -8.28 -18.82
N GLY A 12 36.53 -8.02 -17.74
CA GLY A 12 35.36 -8.80 -17.36
C GLY A 12 34.31 -8.63 -18.45
N SER A 13 33.99 -9.74 -19.12
CA SER A 13 32.87 -9.88 -20.03
C SER A 13 31.59 -9.38 -19.37
N ALA A 14 31.04 -8.29 -19.91
CA ALA A 14 29.72 -7.80 -19.58
C ALA A 14 28.66 -8.76 -20.15
N GLU A 15 28.41 -9.86 -19.43
CA GLU A 15 27.15 -10.59 -19.54
C GLU A 15 26.09 -9.74 -18.82
N GLY A 16 25.19 -9.16 -19.61
CA GLY A 16 24.14 -8.28 -19.14
C GLY A 16 23.17 -9.01 -18.23
N SER A 17 23.28 -8.76 -16.91
CA SER A 17 22.16 -8.91 -16.00
C SER A 17 21.04 -7.98 -16.48
N ASP A 18 19.87 -8.52 -16.74
CA ASP A 18 18.61 -7.83 -16.98
C ASP A 18 18.34 -6.81 -15.85
N ARG A 19 18.76 -5.55 -16.02
CA ARG A 19 18.72 -4.50 -14.95
C ARG A 19 17.36 -3.81 -14.82
N GLY A 20 16.32 -4.28 -15.53
CA GLY A 20 14.98 -3.71 -15.52
C GLY A 20 13.95 -4.63 -14.87
N ASN A 21 12.82 -4.04 -14.49
CA ASN A 21 11.60 -4.77 -14.21
C ASN A 21 11.12 -5.49 -15.47
N ASP A 22 10.43 -6.61 -15.30
CA ASP A 22 9.71 -7.26 -16.39
C ASP A 22 8.57 -6.34 -16.86
N LEU A 23 8.67 -5.84 -18.10
CA LEU A 23 7.72 -4.84 -18.61
C LEU A 23 6.31 -5.41 -18.77
N ASP A 24 6.16 -6.67 -19.16
CA ASP A 24 4.85 -7.30 -19.31
C ASP A 24 4.17 -7.48 -17.94
N GLU A 25 4.98 -7.79 -16.93
CA GLU A 25 4.53 -7.80 -15.54
C GLU A 25 4.11 -6.41 -15.07
N LEU A 26 4.92 -5.37 -15.31
CA LEU A 26 4.57 -3.99 -14.97
C LEU A 26 3.23 -3.56 -15.58
N LYS A 27 3.06 -3.78 -16.90
CA LYS A 27 1.82 -3.43 -17.62
C LYS A 27 0.61 -4.18 -17.07
N ARG A 28 0.78 -5.43 -16.63
CA ARG A 28 -0.30 -6.22 -16.03
C ARG A 28 -0.70 -5.71 -14.65
N PHE A 29 0.27 -5.49 -13.76
CA PHE A 29 -0.01 -5.14 -12.36
C PHE A 29 -0.39 -3.67 -12.15
N VAL A 30 0.07 -2.75 -13.02
CA VAL A 30 -0.32 -1.34 -12.94
C VAL A 30 -1.81 -1.15 -13.20
N VAL A 31 -2.46 -2.02 -13.98
CA VAL A 31 -3.89 -1.93 -14.29
C VAL A 31 -4.73 -2.06 -13.03
N ALA A 32 -4.37 -2.98 -12.11
CA ALA A 32 -5.06 -3.09 -10.82
C ALA A 32 -4.97 -1.78 -10.02
N HIS A 33 -3.82 -1.08 -10.08
CA HIS A 33 -3.62 0.21 -9.40
C HIS A 33 -4.39 1.35 -10.08
N ALA A 34 -4.46 1.36 -11.41
CA ALA A 34 -5.28 2.30 -12.17
C ALA A 34 -6.77 2.12 -11.88
N VAL A 35 -7.25 0.88 -11.86
CA VAL A 35 -8.64 0.53 -11.51
C VAL A 35 -8.94 0.90 -10.05
N SER A 36 -8.01 0.66 -9.13
CA SER A 36 -8.18 1.01 -7.70
C SER A 36 -8.44 2.50 -7.46
N GLN A 37 -7.89 3.33 -8.35
CA GLN A 37 -7.95 4.80 -8.34
C GLN A 37 -9.03 5.36 -9.27
N ASP A 38 -9.91 4.50 -9.80
CA ASP A 38 -11.01 4.85 -10.70
C ASP A 38 -10.55 5.60 -11.97
N LEU A 39 -9.35 5.28 -12.48
CA LEU A 39 -8.82 5.87 -13.70
C LEU A 39 -9.51 5.31 -14.95
N PRO A 40 -9.80 6.15 -15.97
CA PRO A 40 -10.48 5.70 -17.18
C PRO A 40 -9.55 4.85 -18.08
N ALA A 41 -9.98 3.61 -18.37
CA ALA A 41 -9.23 2.67 -19.21
C ALA A 41 -8.89 3.22 -20.60
N GLY A 42 -9.78 4.02 -21.19
CA GLY A 42 -9.54 4.67 -22.47
C GLY A 42 -8.36 5.66 -22.47
N HIS A 43 -7.91 6.11 -21.31
CA HIS A 43 -6.76 7.02 -21.19
C HIS A 43 -5.46 6.26 -20.95
N TYR A 44 -5.45 5.27 -20.04
CA TYR A 44 -4.22 4.54 -19.72
C TYR A 44 -3.91 3.36 -20.65
N ALA A 45 -4.91 2.69 -21.25
CA ALA A 45 -4.63 1.52 -22.10
C ALA A 45 -3.79 1.89 -23.35
N PRO A 46 -4.09 2.96 -24.11
CA PRO A 46 -3.24 3.37 -25.23
C PRO A 46 -1.84 3.83 -24.78
N LEU A 47 -1.70 4.30 -23.53
CA LEU A 47 -0.42 4.66 -22.97
C LEU A 47 0.45 3.42 -22.73
N LEU A 48 -0.15 2.34 -22.21
CA LEU A 48 0.55 1.05 -22.04
C LEU A 48 1.07 0.50 -23.37
N ASP A 49 0.34 0.69 -24.48
CA ASP A 49 0.79 0.28 -25.82
C ASP A 49 2.02 1.06 -26.30
N ARG A 50 2.15 2.35 -25.90
CA ARG A 50 3.30 3.20 -26.25
C ARG A 50 4.56 2.87 -25.47
N ILE A 51 4.43 2.31 -24.27
CA ILE A 51 5.58 1.97 -23.43
C ILE A 51 6.25 0.71 -24.00
N THR A 52 7.51 0.84 -24.40
CA THR A 52 8.31 -0.24 -25.02
C THR A 52 9.54 -0.61 -24.18
N ALA A 53 9.88 0.18 -23.16
CA ALA A 53 10.96 -0.10 -22.24
C ALA A 53 10.57 0.28 -20.81
N ASP A 54 11.00 -0.52 -19.84
CA ASP A 54 10.92 -0.17 -18.42
C ASP A 54 11.89 0.99 -18.08
N GLN A 55 13.15 0.80 -18.46
CA GLN A 55 14.25 1.67 -18.07
C GLN A 55 14.40 2.88 -19.01
N GLY A 56 15.05 3.91 -18.47
CA GLY A 56 15.38 5.14 -19.21
C GLY A 56 14.45 6.30 -18.88
N ASP A 57 14.67 7.38 -19.62
CA ASP A 57 13.97 8.66 -19.44
C ASP A 57 13.72 9.38 -20.76
N ALA A 58 13.34 8.60 -21.77
CA ALA A 58 13.08 9.05 -23.13
C ALA A 58 11.69 8.57 -23.60
N PRO A 59 11.14 9.14 -24.69
CA PRO A 59 9.90 8.64 -25.29
C PRO A 59 9.87 7.11 -25.41
N GLY A 60 8.76 6.50 -25.01
CA GLY A 60 8.58 5.05 -24.95
C GLY A 60 9.10 4.35 -23.70
N SER A 61 9.83 5.03 -22.80
CA SER A 61 10.16 4.48 -21.48
C SER A 61 9.00 4.66 -20.49
N TRP A 62 8.92 3.77 -19.49
CA TRP A 62 7.83 3.72 -18.51
C TRP A 62 7.60 5.07 -17.83
N ALA A 63 8.60 5.57 -17.11
CA ALA A 63 8.45 6.78 -16.32
C ALA A 63 8.16 7.99 -17.21
N TYR A 64 8.78 8.08 -18.39
CA TYR A 64 8.57 9.19 -19.32
C TYR A 64 7.11 9.28 -19.79
N GLU A 65 6.53 8.17 -20.25
CA GLU A 65 5.18 8.17 -20.80
C GLU A 65 4.12 8.50 -19.74
N TRP A 66 4.27 7.95 -18.54
CA TRP A 66 3.39 8.28 -17.41
C TRP A 66 3.53 9.72 -16.95
N ILE A 67 4.75 10.26 -16.90
CA ILE A 67 4.97 11.68 -16.59
C ILE A 67 4.34 12.55 -17.66
N ARG A 68 4.56 12.28 -18.95
CA ARG A 68 3.95 13.06 -20.03
C ARG A 68 2.41 13.09 -19.93
N ALA A 69 1.79 11.96 -19.65
CA ALA A 69 0.34 11.90 -19.46
C ALA A 69 -0.13 12.66 -18.20
N GLY A 70 0.65 12.61 -17.12
CA GLY A 70 0.41 13.42 -15.92
C GLY A 70 0.54 14.92 -16.20
N ASP A 71 1.54 15.34 -16.97
CA ASP A 71 1.78 16.74 -17.36
C ASP A 71 0.61 17.31 -18.16
N GLU A 72 0.04 16.50 -19.06
CA GLU A 72 -1.14 16.86 -19.85
C GLU A 72 -2.37 17.09 -18.95
N LEU A 73 -2.60 16.21 -17.98
CA LEU A 73 -3.68 16.35 -16.99
C LEU A 73 -3.47 17.56 -16.07
N ASP A 74 -2.23 17.80 -15.66
CA ASP A 74 -1.87 18.89 -14.78
C ASP A 74 -2.07 20.25 -15.47
N ALA A 75 -1.61 20.36 -16.72
CA ALA A 75 -1.85 21.53 -17.57
C ALA A 75 -3.34 21.77 -17.85
N ALA A 76 -4.16 20.72 -17.84
CA ALA A 76 -5.61 20.80 -17.94
C ALA A 76 -6.32 21.14 -16.61
N GLY A 77 -5.56 21.45 -15.54
CA GLY A 77 -6.12 21.82 -14.25
C GLY A 77 -6.68 20.64 -13.44
N GLN A 78 -6.18 19.43 -13.68
CA GLN A 78 -6.60 18.20 -12.99
C GLN A 78 -5.48 17.62 -12.11
N PRO A 79 -5.04 18.33 -11.05
CA PRO A 79 -3.84 17.96 -10.28
C PRO A 79 -3.97 16.61 -9.58
N LEU A 80 -5.16 16.20 -9.13
CA LEU A 80 -5.34 14.86 -8.54
C LEU A 80 -5.14 13.76 -9.58
N ALA A 81 -5.75 13.92 -10.76
CA ALA A 81 -5.57 12.96 -11.84
C ALA A 81 -4.10 12.91 -12.29
N ALA A 82 -3.44 14.06 -12.40
CA ALA A 82 -2.01 14.14 -12.68
C ALA A 82 -1.19 13.36 -11.63
N ALA A 83 -1.44 13.58 -10.33
CA ALA A 83 -0.80 12.86 -9.24
C ALA A 83 -0.93 11.34 -9.41
N GLN A 84 -2.15 10.85 -9.71
CA GLN A 84 -2.39 9.43 -9.92
C GLN A 84 -1.58 8.86 -11.10
N TYR A 85 -1.46 9.59 -12.22
CA TYR A 85 -0.63 9.17 -13.36
C TYR A 85 0.86 9.19 -13.05
N TYR A 86 1.33 10.20 -12.31
CA TYR A 86 2.69 10.25 -11.81
C TYR A 86 3.02 9.07 -10.88
N LEU A 87 2.09 8.63 -10.02
CA LEU A 87 2.26 7.41 -9.22
C LEU A 87 2.43 6.16 -10.09
N LEU A 88 1.67 6.03 -11.17
CA LEU A 88 1.86 4.92 -12.12
C LEU A 88 3.23 5.01 -12.80
N GLY A 89 3.77 6.21 -13.02
CA GLY A 89 5.14 6.42 -13.48
C GLY A 89 6.21 6.01 -12.47
N ARG A 90 5.96 6.15 -11.17
CA ARG A 90 6.85 5.68 -10.08
C ARG A 90 6.75 4.17 -9.84
N PHE A 91 5.63 3.55 -10.19
CA PHE A 91 5.42 2.11 -9.98
C PHE A 91 6.56 1.26 -10.60
N PRO A 92 7.07 0.23 -9.89
CA PRO A 92 6.63 -0.28 -8.59
C PRO A 92 7.35 0.36 -7.39
N PHE A 93 8.31 1.26 -7.60
CA PHE A 93 9.72 1.12 -7.21
C PHE A 93 10.58 2.33 -7.60
N VAL A 94 11.04 3.24 -6.73
CA VAL A 94 12.03 4.24 -7.20
C VAL A 94 13.40 3.57 -7.37
N ASP A 95 13.73 3.22 -8.62
CA ASP A 95 14.98 2.55 -9.02
C ASP A 95 15.90 3.43 -9.89
N GLY A 96 15.48 4.66 -10.19
CA GLY A 96 16.21 5.58 -11.06
C GLY A 96 15.60 6.98 -11.15
N PRO A 97 16.26 7.90 -11.88
CA PRO A 97 15.89 9.31 -11.92
C PRO A 97 14.49 9.57 -12.50
N GLY A 98 14.05 8.80 -13.50
CA GLY A 98 12.71 8.93 -14.07
C GLY A 98 11.61 8.67 -13.05
N ARG A 99 11.72 7.56 -12.30
CA ARG A 99 10.76 7.21 -11.24
C ARG A 99 10.84 8.14 -10.03
N ALA A 100 12.04 8.63 -9.69
CA ALA A 100 12.22 9.63 -8.65
C ALA A 100 11.47 10.93 -9.00
N ARG A 101 11.61 11.39 -10.26
CA ARG A 101 10.86 12.55 -10.75
C ARG A 101 9.36 12.30 -10.80
N ALA A 102 8.93 11.09 -11.16
CA ALA A 102 7.52 10.73 -11.11
C ALA A 102 6.96 10.82 -9.68
N LEU A 103 7.71 10.33 -8.68
CA LEU A 103 7.31 10.46 -7.27
C LEU A 103 7.19 11.93 -6.86
N GLU A 104 8.22 12.74 -7.13
CA GLU A 104 8.25 14.17 -6.77
C GLU A 104 7.05 14.91 -7.37
N ARG A 105 6.78 14.70 -8.67
CA ARG A 105 5.62 15.29 -9.34
C ARG A 105 4.29 14.82 -8.75
N SER A 106 4.20 13.55 -8.36
CA SER A 106 3.00 13.05 -7.71
C SER A 106 2.73 13.75 -6.38
N VAL A 107 3.75 13.89 -5.54
CA VAL A 107 3.61 14.53 -4.22
C VAL A 107 3.26 16.01 -4.39
N ASP A 108 3.92 16.72 -5.31
CA ASP A 108 3.61 18.12 -5.62
C ASP A 108 2.18 18.31 -6.14
N ALA A 109 1.75 17.49 -7.11
CA ALA A 109 0.41 17.58 -7.67
C ALA A 109 -0.68 17.25 -6.63
N PHE A 110 -0.43 16.26 -5.76
CA PHE A 110 -1.32 15.96 -4.64
C PHE A 110 -1.38 17.13 -3.64
N ASP A 111 -0.23 17.74 -3.29
CA ASP A 111 -0.16 18.89 -2.38
C ASP A 111 -0.88 20.13 -2.95
N ARG A 112 -0.80 20.36 -4.27
CA ARG A 112 -1.59 21.40 -4.95
C ARG A 112 -3.08 21.08 -4.93
N TRP A 113 -3.47 19.86 -5.25
CA TRP A 113 -4.88 19.43 -5.21
C TRP A 113 -5.50 19.63 -3.83
N ARG A 114 -4.83 19.15 -2.78
CA ARG A 114 -5.37 19.22 -1.41
C ARG A 114 -5.50 20.66 -0.90
N LYS A 115 -4.62 21.58 -1.35
CA LYS A 115 -4.67 23.02 -1.02
C LYS A 115 -5.75 23.78 -1.80
N ALA A 116 -6.10 23.31 -3.00
CA ALA A 116 -7.03 24.01 -3.90
C ALA A 116 -8.50 23.90 -3.46
N GLY A 117 -8.83 22.92 -2.60
CA GLY A 117 -10.18 22.71 -2.07
C GLY A 117 -10.22 22.65 -0.55
N ASP A 118 -11.44 22.62 0.01
CA ASP A 118 -11.67 22.41 1.44
C ASP A 118 -11.61 20.91 1.77
N THR A 119 -10.45 20.30 1.52
CA THR A 119 -10.24 18.86 1.75
C THR A 119 -10.03 18.53 3.23
N GLY A 120 -9.59 19.51 4.03
CA GLY A 120 -9.17 19.32 5.42
C GLY A 120 -7.95 18.41 5.58
N ILE A 121 -7.22 18.13 4.49
CA ILE A 121 -6.02 17.31 4.48
C ILE A 121 -4.81 18.16 4.83
N GLU A 122 -4.07 17.76 5.85
CA GLU A 122 -2.84 18.41 6.28
C GLU A 122 -1.66 17.43 6.30
N PRO A 123 -0.45 17.87 5.91
CA PRO A 123 0.76 17.08 6.08
C PRO A 123 1.15 17.03 7.56
N GLU A 124 1.58 15.88 8.03
CA GLU A 124 2.15 15.68 9.36
C GLU A 124 3.51 14.97 9.22
N THR A 125 4.44 15.24 10.14
CA THR A 125 5.71 14.52 10.23
C THR A 125 5.77 13.76 11.55
N VAL A 126 5.91 12.45 11.45
CA VAL A 126 6.00 11.53 12.59
C VAL A 126 7.46 11.12 12.78
N ASP A 127 7.97 11.20 14.01
CA ASP A 127 9.28 10.65 14.34
C ASP A 127 9.17 9.15 14.62
N VAL A 128 9.87 8.34 13.83
CA VAL A 128 9.93 6.89 13.99
C VAL A 128 11.35 6.49 14.37
N GLY A 129 11.65 6.53 15.67
CA GLY A 129 12.99 6.19 16.18
C GLY A 129 14.07 7.15 15.70
N GLY A 130 13.80 8.46 15.71
CA GLY A 130 14.71 9.51 15.26
C GLY A 130 14.68 9.78 13.75
N THR A 131 13.83 9.08 13.00
CA THR A 131 13.69 9.27 11.55
C THR A 131 12.34 9.93 11.24
N PRO A 132 12.30 11.10 10.59
CA PRO A 132 11.06 11.75 10.21
C PRO A 132 10.38 11.03 9.05
N VAL A 133 9.10 10.71 9.20
CA VAL A 133 8.23 10.09 8.19
C VAL A 133 7.05 11.03 7.91
N ARG A 134 6.83 11.36 6.64
CA ARG A 134 5.70 12.21 6.22
C ARG A 134 4.44 11.38 6.04
N ILE A 135 3.33 11.87 6.58
CA ILE A 135 1.99 11.27 6.43
C ILE A 135 0.97 12.36 6.08
N TRP A 136 -0.19 11.95 5.58
CA TRP A 136 -1.35 12.84 5.39
C TRP A 136 -2.37 12.60 6.49
N THR A 137 -2.94 13.66 7.04
CA THR A 137 -3.95 13.57 8.10
C THR A 137 -5.17 14.40 7.76
N ALA A 138 -6.31 14.08 8.36
CA ALA A 138 -7.49 14.93 8.33
C ALA A 138 -8.33 14.73 9.59
N GLY A 139 -9.04 15.79 9.97
CA GLY A 139 -10.03 15.70 11.04
C GLY A 139 -9.48 15.61 12.47
N LEU A 140 -8.22 15.97 12.66
CA LEU A 140 -7.60 16.15 13.96
C LEU A 140 -8.26 17.30 14.74
N SER A 141 -8.42 17.15 16.05
CA SER A 141 -9.04 18.14 16.94
C SER A 141 -8.57 17.97 18.37
N THR A 142 -8.10 19.03 19.01
CA THR A 142 -7.75 19.03 20.44
C THR A 142 -8.97 19.16 21.36
N GLY A 143 -10.05 19.77 20.88
CA GLY A 143 -11.28 19.96 21.65
C GLY A 143 -12.23 18.77 21.60
N THR A 144 -12.23 18.06 20.47
CA THR A 144 -13.10 16.89 20.22
C THR A 144 -12.32 15.76 19.54
N PRO A 145 -11.34 15.14 20.22
CA PRO A 145 -10.57 14.05 19.65
C PRO A 145 -11.48 12.89 19.25
N ARG A 146 -11.41 12.48 17.98
CA ARG A 146 -12.19 11.38 17.40
C ARG A 146 -11.37 10.09 17.36
N PRO A 147 -12.00 8.89 17.34
CA PRO A 147 -11.28 7.65 17.11
C PRO A 147 -10.40 7.74 15.85
N LEU A 148 -9.19 7.21 15.94
CA LEU A 148 -8.22 7.27 14.85
C LEU A 148 -8.42 6.10 13.88
N LEU A 149 -8.41 6.37 12.58
CA LEU A 149 -8.23 5.37 11.54
C LEU A 149 -6.92 5.65 10.80
N VAL A 150 -6.01 4.69 10.80
CA VAL A 150 -4.77 4.75 10.01
C VAL A 150 -4.94 3.86 8.78
N VAL A 151 -4.74 4.43 7.59
CA VAL A 151 -4.78 3.73 6.31
C VAL A 151 -3.37 3.52 5.79
N THR A 152 -3.04 2.30 5.40
CA THR A 152 -1.77 1.95 4.76
C THR A 152 -2.01 0.97 3.63
N GLY A 153 -1.31 1.18 2.51
CA GLY A 153 -1.33 0.28 1.36
C GLY A 153 -0.33 -0.87 1.50
N GLY A 154 -0.06 -1.55 0.37
CA GLY A 154 0.98 -2.58 0.28
C GLY A 154 2.36 -2.02 -0.10
N ILE A 155 3.27 -2.91 -0.46
CA ILE A 155 4.69 -2.61 -0.78
C ILE A 155 4.91 -1.71 -2.00
N VAL A 156 3.88 -1.49 -2.83
CA VAL A 156 3.93 -0.66 -4.04
C VAL A 156 3.04 0.59 -3.94
N SER A 157 2.23 0.69 -2.88
CA SER A 157 1.18 1.70 -2.76
C SER A 157 1.63 2.87 -1.91
N THR A 158 1.72 4.06 -2.51
CA THR A 158 2.08 5.28 -1.77
C THR A 158 0.89 5.87 -1.01
N LYS A 159 1.16 6.74 -0.05
CA LYS A 159 0.12 7.45 0.72
C LYS A 159 -0.76 8.35 -0.16
N GLU A 160 -0.25 8.90 -1.26
CA GLU A 160 -1.03 9.72 -2.20
C GLU A 160 -2.16 8.93 -2.89
N GLN A 161 -2.03 7.60 -3.02
CA GLN A 161 -3.09 6.74 -3.54
C GLN A 161 -4.34 6.74 -2.64
N TRP A 162 -4.15 6.86 -1.33
CA TRP A 162 -5.20 6.74 -0.33
C TRP A 162 -5.59 8.08 0.31
N GLY A 163 -4.75 9.11 0.15
CA GLY A 163 -5.01 10.48 0.60
C GLY A 163 -6.40 11.03 0.23
N PRO A 164 -6.94 10.78 -0.98
CA PRO A 164 -8.28 11.24 -1.35
C PRO A 164 -9.42 10.65 -0.53
N LEU A 165 -9.19 9.57 0.25
CA LEU A 165 -10.19 9.01 1.15
C LEU A 165 -10.36 9.81 2.44
N LEU A 166 -9.36 10.60 2.84
CA LEU A 166 -9.34 11.32 4.12
C LEU A 166 -10.62 12.13 4.40
N PRO A 167 -11.16 12.94 3.46
CA PRO A 167 -12.39 13.70 3.71
C PRO A 167 -13.60 12.78 3.97
N GLN A 168 -13.69 11.65 3.25
CA GLN A 168 -14.75 10.67 3.49
C GLN A 168 -14.63 10.06 4.89
N LEU A 169 -13.42 9.70 5.32
CA LEU A 169 -13.19 9.13 6.65
C LEU A 169 -13.57 10.12 7.76
N THR A 170 -13.26 11.41 7.58
CA THR A 170 -13.67 12.42 8.56
C THR A 170 -15.19 12.61 8.62
N SER A 171 -15.90 12.46 7.50
CA SER A 171 -17.38 12.45 7.47
C SER A 171 -17.99 11.27 8.23
N LEU A 172 -17.25 10.16 8.37
CA LEU A 172 -17.64 8.98 9.17
C LEU A 172 -17.34 9.14 10.68
N GLY A 173 -16.99 10.35 11.11
CA GLY A 173 -16.72 10.67 12.51
C GLY A 173 -15.37 10.14 13.00
N LEU A 174 -14.38 10.03 12.11
CA LEU A 174 -13.02 9.61 12.44
C LEU A 174 -12.04 10.79 12.36
N ALA A 175 -10.99 10.73 13.20
CA ALA A 175 -9.71 11.33 12.85
C ALA A 175 -9.00 10.33 11.93
N ALA A 176 -8.34 10.81 10.87
CA ALA A 176 -7.77 9.91 9.88
C ALA A 176 -6.32 10.26 9.56
N ALA A 177 -5.52 9.22 9.35
CA ALA A 177 -4.14 9.31 8.89
C ALA A 177 -3.94 8.33 7.73
N VAL A 178 -3.16 8.73 6.74
CA VAL A 178 -2.70 7.89 5.64
C VAL A 178 -1.18 7.90 5.65
N ALA A 179 -0.61 6.71 5.77
CA ALA A 179 0.82 6.48 5.76
C ALA A 179 1.19 5.43 4.69
N GLU A 180 2.47 5.16 4.55
CA GLU A 180 3.02 4.19 3.61
C GLU A 180 4.11 3.34 4.28
N LEU A 181 4.32 2.12 3.78
CA LEU A 181 5.29 1.20 4.36
C LEU A 181 6.72 1.76 4.27
N PRO A 182 7.65 1.33 5.16
CA PRO A 182 9.06 1.67 5.04
C PRO A 182 9.63 1.40 3.64
N GLY A 183 10.28 2.41 3.06
CA GLY A 183 10.86 2.38 1.72
C GLY A 183 9.87 2.66 0.59
N VAL A 184 8.58 2.82 0.89
CA VAL A 184 7.55 3.18 -0.09
C VAL A 184 7.38 4.71 -0.12
N GLY A 185 7.22 5.26 -1.33
CA GLY A 185 7.01 6.70 -1.54
C GLY A 185 8.08 7.56 -0.87
N GLU A 186 7.66 8.44 0.03
CA GLU A 186 8.54 9.35 0.78
C GLU A 186 9.06 8.75 2.10
N ASN A 187 8.68 7.52 2.48
CA ASN A 187 9.10 6.92 3.74
C ASN A 187 10.56 6.44 3.67
N PRO A 188 11.51 7.09 4.38
CA PRO A 188 12.93 6.78 4.26
C PRO A 188 13.38 5.56 5.06
N LEU A 189 12.49 4.97 5.88
CA LEU A 189 12.82 3.82 6.71
C LEU A 189 13.14 2.58 5.86
N ARG A 190 13.92 1.66 6.43
CA ARG A 190 14.10 0.32 5.87
C ARG A 190 12.95 -0.59 6.28
N TYR A 191 12.48 -1.46 5.38
CA TYR A 191 11.49 -2.47 5.75
C TYR A 191 12.14 -3.64 6.50
N GLU A 192 11.77 -3.76 7.76
CA GLU A 192 12.39 -4.63 8.76
C GLU A 192 11.31 -5.37 9.57
N ARG A 193 11.71 -6.42 10.29
CA ARG A 193 10.81 -7.25 11.12
C ARG A 193 10.01 -6.44 12.15
N ASP A 194 10.61 -5.39 12.69
CA ASP A 194 10.04 -4.52 13.72
C ASP A 194 9.44 -3.23 13.15
N SER A 195 9.23 -3.15 11.82
CA SER A 195 8.59 -2.01 11.15
C SER A 195 7.16 -1.72 11.61
N SER A 196 6.53 -2.62 12.36
CA SER A 196 5.25 -2.35 13.04
C SER A 196 5.34 -1.15 14.00
N ARG A 197 6.55 -0.76 14.44
CA ARG A 197 6.81 0.46 15.21
C ARG A 197 6.30 1.75 14.56
N LEU A 198 6.12 1.75 13.23
CA LEU A 198 5.52 2.85 12.49
C LEU A 198 4.13 3.21 13.03
N PHE A 199 3.28 2.21 13.32
CA PHE A 199 1.93 2.47 13.81
C PHE A 199 1.97 3.12 15.19
N THR A 200 2.69 2.54 16.15
CA THR A 200 2.87 3.11 17.50
C THR A 200 3.37 4.56 17.45
N ALA A 201 4.35 4.86 16.59
CA ALA A 201 4.85 6.23 16.41
C ALA A 201 3.78 7.20 15.87
N ILE A 202 2.95 6.75 14.92
CA ILE A 202 1.81 7.55 14.42
C ILE A 202 0.82 7.83 15.57
N LEU A 203 0.49 6.82 16.39
CA LEU A 203 -0.39 7.00 17.53
C LEU A 203 0.22 7.98 18.55
N ASP A 204 1.52 7.90 18.83
CA ASP A 204 2.20 8.82 19.74
C ASP A 204 2.18 10.27 19.22
N ALA A 205 2.43 10.48 17.93
CA ALA A 205 2.44 11.81 17.32
C ALA A 205 1.06 12.47 17.24
N LEU A 206 -0.01 11.67 17.19
CA LEU A 206 -1.39 12.13 17.07
C LEU A 206 -2.14 12.17 18.41
N ASP A 207 -1.51 11.75 19.50
CA ASP A 207 -2.11 11.79 20.84
C ASP A 207 -2.55 13.22 21.21
N GLY A 208 -3.69 13.33 21.89
CA GLY A 208 -4.34 14.60 22.22
C GLY A 208 -4.99 15.35 21.05
N ARG A 209 -4.72 14.98 19.79
CA ARG A 209 -5.40 15.50 18.57
C ARG A 209 -6.34 14.48 17.92
N ALA A 210 -6.17 13.21 18.27
CA ALA A 210 -7.09 12.12 18.02
C ALA A 210 -7.25 11.29 19.30
N ASP A 211 -8.35 10.55 19.42
CA ASP A 211 -8.50 9.55 20.48
C ASP A 211 -7.77 8.28 20.05
N VAL A 212 -6.46 8.27 20.29
CA VAL A 212 -5.59 7.17 19.89
C VAL A 212 -5.84 5.90 20.69
N SER A 213 -6.51 5.97 21.85
CA SER A 213 -6.93 4.78 22.62
C SER A 213 -7.97 3.92 21.89
N ARG A 214 -8.62 4.51 20.87
CA ARG A 214 -9.59 3.87 19.97
C ARG A 214 -9.08 3.92 18.53
N THR A 215 -7.92 3.32 18.27
CA THR A 215 -7.35 3.28 16.92
C THR A 215 -7.77 2.04 16.13
N TYR A 216 -8.09 2.21 14.85
CA TYR A 216 -8.33 1.14 13.90
C TYR A 216 -7.34 1.24 12.74
N LEU A 217 -6.94 0.10 12.18
CA LEU A 217 -6.00 0.05 11.07
C LEU A 217 -6.70 -0.50 9.82
N LEU A 218 -6.76 0.28 8.74
CA LEU A 218 -7.08 -0.21 7.41
C LEU A 218 -5.75 -0.46 6.69
N ALA A 219 -5.26 -1.68 6.79
CA ALA A 219 -3.90 -2.06 6.42
C ALA A 219 -3.93 -3.14 5.33
N LEU A 220 -3.72 -2.71 4.09
CA LEU A 220 -3.90 -3.52 2.90
C LEU A 220 -2.62 -4.27 2.52
N SER A 221 -2.76 -5.51 2.09
CA SER A 221 -1.65 -6.38 1.69
C SER A 221 -0.60 -6.52 2.81
N PHE A 222 0.68 -6.31 2.51
CA PHE A 222 1.79 -6.43 3.48
C PHE A 222 1.68 -5.53 4.71
N SER A 223 0.97 -4.40 4.65
CA SER A 223 0.78 -3.59 5.87
C SER A 223 -0.16 -4.28 6.87
N GLY A 224 -1.04 -5.18 6.42
CA GLY A 224 -1.85 -6.03 7.29
C GLY A 224 -1.00 -6.92 8.20
N HIS A 225 0.12 -7.44 7.70
CA HIS A 225 1.08 -8.21 8.50
C HIS A 225 1.69 -7.36 9.62
N LEU A 226 2.13 -6.13 9.28
CA LEU A 226 2.63 -5.19 10.27
C LEU A 226 1.55 -4.72 11.24
N ALA A 227 0.30 -4.58 10.80
CA ALA A 227 -0.83 -4.21 11.63
C ALA A 227 -1.14 -5.30 12.67
N LEU A 228 -1.12 -6.57 12.27
CA LEU A 228 -1.25 -7.71 13.19
C LEU A 228 -0.15 -7.67 14.25
N ARG A 229 1.11 -7.47 13.84
CA ARG A 229 2.25 -7.32 14.77
C ARG A 229 2.08 -6.12 15.71
N ALA A 230 1.61 -4.98 15.19
CA ALA A 230 1.39 -3.78 15.97
C ALA A 230 0.29 -4.00 17.02
N ALA A 231 -0.82 -4.63 16.67
CA ALA A 231 -1.92 -4.89 17.61
C ALA A 231 -1.56 -5.87 18.73
N LEU A 232 -0.59 -6.77 18.50
CA LEU A 232 -0.04 -7.62 19.56
C LEU A 232 0.84 -6.83 20.55
N ALA A 233 1.41 -5.71 20.14
CA ALA A 233 2.33 -4.91 20.93
C ALA A 233 1.69 -3.64 21.54
N ASP A 234 0.66 -3.09 20.91
CA ASP A 234 0.06 -1.80 21.27
C ASP A 234 -1.45 -1.92 21.52
N PRO A 235 -1.91 -1.87 22.79
CA PRO A 235 -3.30 -2.11 23.15
C PRO A 235 -4.27 -0.98 22.73
N ARG A 236 -3.72 0.14 22.23
CA ARG A 236 -4.48 1.26 21.67
C ARG A 236 -5.12 0.91 20.32
N ILE A 237 -4.56 -0.08 19.62
CA ILE A 237 -5.17 -0.63 18.41
C ILE A 237 -6.34 -1.52 18.83
N ARG A 238 -7.52 -1.26 18.29
CA ARG A 238 -8.81 -1.87 18.65
C ARG A 238 -9.43 -2.71 17.55
N GLY A 239 -8.84 -2.71 16.35
CA GLY A 239 -9.30 -3.54 15.24
C GLY A 239 -8.48 -3.31 13.97
N ILE A 240 -8.46 -4.32 13.11
CA ILE A 240 -7.71 -4.31 11.85
C ILE A 240 -8.65 -4.72 10.72
N VAL A 241 -8.56 -3.99 9.60
CA VAL A 241 -9.17 -4.36 8.31
C VAL A 241 -8.06 -4.55 7.29
N GLY A 242 -7.93 -5.75 6.72
CA GLY A 242 -6.94 -6.09 5.71
C GLY A 242 -7.53 -6.54 4.37
N ASN A 243 -6.66 -6.72 3.39
CA ASN A 243 -6.98 -7.30 2.08
C ASN A 243 -5.73 -7.99 1.53
N GLY A 244 -5.77 -9.31 1.31
CA GLY A 244 -4.62 -10.07 0.81
C GLY A 244 -3.43 -10.01 1.79
N THR A 245 -3.69 -10.21 3.08
CA THR A 245 -2.68 -10.08 4.14
C THR A 245 -1.77 -11.32 4.19
N PRO A 246 -0.45 -11.23 3.92
CA PRO A 246 0.47 -12.33 4.17
C PRO A 246 0.66 -12.54 5.68
N VAL A 247 0.80 -13.80 6.13
CA VAL A 247 0.80 -14.14 7.56
C VAL A 247 2.00 -15.00 7.95
N HIS A 248 2.12 -16.20 7.36
CA HIS A 248 3.11 -17.21 7.76
C HIS A 248 3.68 -17.97 6.56
N ASP A 249 2.81 -18.60 5.78
CA ASP A 249 3.16 -19.48 4.68
C ASP A 249 3.80 -18.67 3.55
N PHE A 250 3.39 -17.41 3.33
CA PHE A 250 4.08 -16.50 2.41
C PHE A 250 5.59 -16.41 2.72
N PHE A 251 5.94 -16.35 4.00
CA PHE A 251 7.32 -16.17 4.47
C PHE A 251 8.11 -17.48 4.52
N THR A 252 7.44 -18.63 4.61
CA THR A 252 8.09 -19.92 4.91
C THR A 252 8.04 -20.93 3.78
N ASP A 253 7.00 -20.92 2.93
CA ASP A 253 6.82 -21.84 1.81
C ASP A 253 7.68 -21.45 0.60
N ALA A 254 8.85 -22.08 0.52
CA ALA A 254 9.77 -21.90 -0.58
C ALA A 254 9.22 -22.37 -1.94
N ALA A 255 8.24 -23.27 -1.97
CA ALA A 255 7.61 -23.72 -3.22
C ALA A 255 6.65 -22.67 -3.75
N TRP A 256 5.86 -22.03 -2.88
CA TRP A 256 5.03 -20.90 -3.24
C TRP A 256 5.89 -19.70 -3.71
N GLN A 257 6.93 -19.34 -2.95
CA GLN A 257 7.84 -18.22 -3.25
C GLN A 257 8.49 -18.29 -4.64
N ARG A 258 8.69 -19.49 -5.21
CA ARG A 258 9.20 -19.66 -6.59
C ARG A 258 8.25 -19.18 -7.67
N HIS A 259 6.96 -19.05 -7.37
CA HIS A 259 5.92 -18.65 -8.31
C HIS A 259 5.39 -17.24 -8.05
N VAL A 260 5.82 -16.61 -6.95
CA VAL A 260 5.46 -15.21 -6.64
C VAL A 260 5.97 -14.30 -7.77
N PRO A 261 5.15 -13.35 -8.26
CA PRO A 261 5.54 -12.41 -9.31
C PRO A 261 6.87 -11.70 -9.01
N ARG A 262 7.72 -11.49 -10.03
CA ARG A 262 9.05 -10.86 -9.86
C ARG A 262 8.91 -9.46 -9.26
N ILE A 263 7.88 -8.73 -9.64
CA ILE A 263 7.62 -7.38 -9.15
C ILE A 263 7.47 -7.36 -7.63
N THR A 264 6.79 -8.35 -7.05
CA THR A 264 6.61 -8.47 -5.60
C THR A 264 7.94 -8.80 -4.94
N ARG A 265 8.70 -9.77 -5.47
CA ARG A 265 10.02 -10.15 -4.96
C ARG A 265 11.00 -8.97 -5.00
N ASP A 266 11.13 -8.33 -6.16
CA ASP A 266 12.10 -7.26 -6.41
C ASP A 266 11.74 -6.01 -5.60
N THR A 267 10.45 -5.71 -5.43
CA THR A 267 9.99 -4.64 -4.53
C THR A 267 10.34 -4.97 -3.08
N LEU A 268 10.02 -6.17 -2.58
CA LEU A 268 10.40 -6.55 -1.21
C LEU A 268 11.91 -6.45 -0.98
N ALA A 269 12.72 -6.86 -1.97
CA ALA A 269 14.17 -6.79 -1.91
C ALA A 269 14.66 -5.35 -1.82
N HIS A 270 14.11 -4.45 -2.64
CA HIS A 270 14.37 -3.02 -2.59
C HIS A 270 14.03 -2.42 -1.21
N LEU A 271 12.81 -2.68 -0.71
CA LEU A 271 12.34 -2.17 0.57
C LEU A 271 13.17 -2.72 1.75
N ALA A 272 13.56 -3.99 1.71
CA ALA A 272 14.38 -4.64 2.72
C ALA A 272 15.89 -4.37 2.56
N GLY A 273 16.31 -3.73 1.46
CA GLY A 273 17.70 -3.34 1.22
C GLY A 273 18.64 -4.50 0.97
N VAL A 274 18.14 -5.57 0.35
CA VAL A 274 18.90 -6.79 0.05
C VAL A 274 18.78 -7.17 -1.43
N PRO A 275 19.69 -7.99 -1.97
CA PRO A 275 19.51 -8.57 -3.30
C PRO A 275 18.23 -9.40 -3.44
N ALA A 276 17.67 -9.46 -4.65
CA ALA A 276 16.38 -10.12 -4.91
C ALA A 276 16.38 -11.63 -4.64
N ASP A 277 17.51 -12.30 -4.81
CA ASP A 277 17.70 -13.73 -4.50
C ASP A 277 17.83 -14.02 -2.99
N ALA A 278 18.16 -13.01 -2.18
CA ALA A 278 18.29 -13.11 -0.73
C ALA A 278 17.02 -12.71 0.05
N VAL A 279 16.02 -12.11 -0.60
CA VAL A 279 14.88 -11.48 0.10
C VAL A 279 14.04 -12.48 0.90
N TYR A 280 13.76 -13.66 0.36
CA TYR A 280 12.94 -14.64 1.06
C TYR A 280 13.65 -15.26 2.26
N GLU A 281 14.98 -15.38 2.23
CA GLU A 281 15.76 -15.73 3.40
C GLU A 281 15.71 -14.62 4.45
N ARG A 282 15.86 -13.35 4.02
CA ARG A 282 15.84 -12.16 4.88
C ARG A 282 14.55 -11.98 5.67
N ILE A 283 13.41 -12.38 5.10
CA ILE A 283 12.08 -12.21 5.69
C ILE A 283 11.49 -13.51 6.29
N ARG A 284 12.23 -14.62 6.25
CA ARG A 284 11.71 -15.94 6.68
C ARG A 284 11.24 -15.93 8.14
N ASP A 285 11.95 -15.24 9.01
CA ASP A 285 11.66 -15.12 10.44
C ASP A 285 10.58 -14.06 10.78
N TRP A 286 9.94 -13.46 9.76
CA TRP A 286 8.85 -12.50 9.93
C TRP A 286 7.49 -13.20 10.06
N ALA A 287 7.41 -14.48 9.72
CA ALA A 287 6.21 -15.31 9.82
C ALA A 287 5.56 -15.22 11.20
N LEU A 288 4.28 -14.86 11.25
CA LEU A 288 3.48 -14.89 12.47
C LEU A 288 3.18 -16.33 12.87
N GLN A 289 3.42 -16.67 14.12
CA GLN A 289 3.19 -18.01 14.67
C GLN A 289 1.75 -18.19 15.16
N ASP A 290 1.32 -19.44 15.31
CA ASP A 290 -0.07 -19.76 15.68
C ASP A 290 -0.45 -19.25 17.08
N ASP A 291 0.50 -19.20 18.01
CA ASP A 291 0.32 -18.60 19.33
C ASP A 291 0.19 -17.07 19.26
N GLU A 292 0.99 -16.40 18.41
CA GLU A 292 0.83 -14.96 18.13
C GLU A 292 -0.57 -14.66 17.56
N LEU A 293 -1.05 -15.46 16.60
CA LEU A 293 -2.39 -15.28 16.03
C LEU A 293 -3.51 -15.52 17.05
N ARG A 294 -3.37 -16.53 17.92
CA ARG A 294 -4.31 -16.80 19.03
C ARG A 294 -4.30 -15.71 20.10
N ALA A 295 -3.18 -15.00 20.26
CA ALA A 295 -3.03 -13.91 21.21
C ALA A 295 -3.67 -12.60 20.72
N LEU A 296 -4.09 -12.51 19.45
CA LEU A 296 -4.73 -11.32 18.91
C LEU A 296 -6.07 -11.06 19.61
N ALA A 297 -6.10 -10.04 20.47
CA ALA A 297 -7.26 -9.70 21.31
C ALA A 297 -8.24 -8.71 20.66
N VAL A 298 -8.06 -8.40 19.38
CA VAL A 298 -8.86 -7.43 18.63
C VAL A 298 -9.51 -8.08 17.41
N PRO A 299 -10.68 -7.59 16.95
CA PRO A 299 -11.29 -8.05 15.72
C PRO A 299 -10.36 -7.84 14.52
N PHE A 300 -10.23 -8.87 13.70
CA PHE A 300 -9.57 -8.79 12.39
C PHE A 300 -10.60 -9.08 11.30
N ALA A 301 -10.88 -8.08 10.47
CA ALA A 301 -11.63 -8.28 9.25
C ALA A 301 -10.64 -8.32 8.08
N THR A 302 -10.77 -9.26 7.15
CA THR A 302 -9.92 -9.26 5.96
C THR A 302 -10.66 -9.73 4.73
N VAL A 303 -10.30 -9.12 3.60
CA VAL A 303 -10.61 -9.67 2.28
C VAL A 303 -9.52 -10.66 1.89
N SER A 304 -9.91 -11.77 1.26
CA SER A 304 -8.99 -12.72 0.64
C SER A 304 -9.47 -13.09 -0.77
N ALA A 305 -8.51 -13.43 -1.62
CA ALA A 305 -8.74 -13.78 -3.00
C ALA A 305 -8.39 -15.27 -3.22
N ARG A 306 -9.28 -16.05 -3.82
CA ARG A 306 -9.09 -17.51 -3.97
C ARG A 306 -8.04 -17.88 -5.02
N ARG A 307 -7.75 -16.97 -5.94
CA ARG A 307 -6.71 -17.10 -6.99
C ARG A 307 -5.57 -16.11 -6.75
N ASP A 308 -5.33 -15.73 -5.49
CA ASP A 308 -4.23 -14.85 -5.11
C ASP A 308 -2.88 -15.47 -5.52
N GLU A 309 -2.15 -14.75 -6.36
CA GLU A 309 -0.85 -15.14 -6.90
C GLU A 309 0.32 -14.70 -6.01
N ILE A 310 0.04 -13.94 -4.94
CA ILE A 310 1.04 -13.44 -3.98
C ILE A 310 0.91 -14.17 -2.65
N VAL A 311 -0.28 -14.22 -2.07
CA VAL A 311 -0.53 -14.78 -0.74
C VAL A 311 -1.04 -16.23 -0.85
N PRO A 312 -0.36 -17.21 -0.24
CA PRO A 312 -0.79 -18.60 -0.32
C PRO A 312 -2.11 -18.81 0.43
N PRO A 313 -2.96 -19.76 -0.03
CA PRO A 313 -4.23 -20.08 0.65
C PRO A 313 -4.01 -20.53 2.11
N GLY A 314 -2.85 -21.13 2.42
CA GLY A 314 -2.47 -21.54 3.77
C GLY A 314 -2.45 -20.40 4.79
N ASP A 315 -2.18 -19.15 4.37
CA ASP A 315 -2.27 -17.98 5.26
C ASP A 315 -3.72 -17.72 5.68
N THR A 316 -4.66 -17.79 4.73
CA THR A 316 -6.09 -17.62 5.03
C THR A 316 -6.60 -18.77 5.91
N ASP A 317 -6.16 -20.01 5.65
CA ASP A 317 -6.51 -21.17 6.49
C ASP A 317 -5.95 -21.07 7.91
N ARG A 318 -4.77 -20.48 8.08
CA ARG A 318 -4.17 -20.23 9.39
C ARG A 318 -4.97 -19.16 10.15
N LEU A 319 -5.36 -18.07 9.48
CA LEU A 319 -6.22 -17.05 10.08
C LEU A 319 -7.53 -17.65 10.60
N ARG A 320 -8.22 -18.47 9.78
CA ARG A 320 -9.47 -19.14 10.18
C ARG A 320 -9.31 -20.03 11.41
N ARG A 321 -8.16 -20.68 11.56
CA ARG A 321 -7.91 -21.62 12.67
C ARG A 321 -7.49 -20.93 13.97
N HIS A 322 -6.83 -19.78 13.89
CA HIS A 322 -6.10 -19.23 15.02
C HIS A 322 -6.58 -17.84 15.48
N VAL A 323 -7.23 -17.05 14.63
CA VAL A 323 -7.76 -15.73 15.03
C VAL A 323 -9.18 -15.89 15.60
N ALA A 324 -9.37 -15.48 16.86
CA ALA A 324 -10.62 -15.70 17.59
C ALA A 324 -11.81 -14.88 17.06
N ASP A 325 -11.59 -13.61 16.69
CA ASP A 325 -12.61 -12.72 16.11
C ASP A 325 -12.20 -12.35 14.69
N LEU A 326 -12.42 -13.30 13.77
CA LEU A 326 -12.15 -13.15 12.34
C LEU A 326 -13.44 -12.89 11.56
N ARG A 327 -13.43 -11.85 10.72
CA ARG A 327 -14.45 -11.62 9.68
C ARG A 327 -13.79 -11.72 8.31
N LEU A 328 -14.14 -12.76 7.55
CA LEU A 328 -13.54 -13.01 6.25
C LEU A 328 -14.54 -12.70 5.13
N LEU A 329 -14.11 -11.91 4.15
CA LEU A 329 -14.77 -11.78 2.85
C LEU A 329 -13.90 -12.43 1.79
N GLU A 330 -14.44 -13.37 1.04
CA GLU A 330 -13.69 -14.11 0.03
C GLU A 330 -14.24 -13.87 -1.36
N HIS A 331 -13.35 -13.57 -2.30
CA HIS A 331 -13.68 -13.40 -3.70
C HIS A 331 -12.95 -14.43 -4.56
N ASP A 332 -13.63 -14.94 -5.58
CA ASP A 332 -12.96 -15.67 -6.65
C ASP A 332 -12.28 -14.68 -7.61
N ASP A 333 -11.15 -14.14 -7.16
CA ASP A 333 -10.40 -13.08 -7.82
C ASP A 333 -8.89 -13.29 -7.60
N VAL A 334 -8.08 -12.41 -8.19
CA VAL A 334 -6.62 -12.31 -7.99
C VAL A 334 -6.28 -11.38 -6.82
N HIS A 335 -4.99 -11.23 -6.49
CA HIS A 335 -4.53 -10.43 -5.35
C HIS A 335 -5.17 -9.03 -5.31
N GLY A 336 -5.68 -8.66 -4.14
CA GLY A 336 -6.36 -7.37 -3.92
C GLY A 336 -7.82 -7.31 -4.39
N ALA A 337 -8.33 -8.35 -5.05
CA ALA A 337 -9.69 -8.48 -5.58
C ALA A 337 -10.16 -7.30 -6.47
N PRO A 338 -9.41 -6.95 -7.54
CA PRO A 338 -9.72 -5.79 -8.38
C PRO A 338 -11.07 -5.88 -9.11
N GLY A 339 -11.56 -7.09 -9.41
CA GLY A 339 -12.89 -7.31 -9.99
C GLY A 339 -14.03 -7.03 -9.01
N HIS A 340 -13.73 -7.02 -7.70
CA HIS A 340 -14.69 -6.81 -6.61
C HIS A 340 -14.39 -5.52 -5.82
N LEU A 341 -13.65 -4.59 -6.41
CA LEU A 341 -13.15 -3.39 -5.73
C LEU A 341 -14.26 -2.56 -5.06
N ALA A 342 -15.38 -2.35 -5.76
CA ALA A 342 -16.50 -1.56 -5.22
C ALA A 342 -17.09 -2.19 -3.94
N GLU A 343 -17.27 -3.51 -3.95
CA GLU A 343 -17.73 -4.25 -2.76
C GLU A 343 -16.67 -4.19 -1.66
N THR A 344 -15.41 -4.50 -1.99
CA THR A 344 -14.29 -4.53 -1.04
C THR A 344 -14.08 -3.18 -0.35
N LYS A 345 -14.14 -2.06 -1.10
CA LYS A 345 -14.02 -0.69 -0.56
C LYS A 345 -15.11 -0.43 0.50
N VAL A 346 -16.37 -0.66 0.17
CA VAL A 346 -17.50 -0.36 1.08
C VAL A 346 -17.54 -1.35 2.25
N TRP A 347 -17.27 -2.63 2.00
CA TRP A 347 -17.21 -3.65 3.05
C TRP A 347 -16.12 -3.36 4.07
N SER A 348 -14.96 -2.86 3.63
CA SER A 348 -13.86 -2.48 4.52
C SER A 348 -14.25 -1.32 5.44
N LEU A 349 -14.92 -0.29 4.90
CA LEU A 349 -15.44 0.81 5.72
C LEU A 349 -16.52 0.35 6.70
N LEU A 350 -17.41 -0.55 6.27
CA LEU A 350 -18.41 -1.16 7.13
C LEU A 350 -17.76 -1.98 8.25
N ALA A 351 -16.68 -2.71 7.96
CA ALA A 351 -15.95 -3.48 8.94
C ALA A 351 -15.37 -2.56 10.03
N VAL A 352 -14.75 -1.43 9.66
CA VAL A 352 -14.29 -0.41 10.62
C VAL A 352 -15.46 0.08 11.49
N GLN A 353 -16.60 0.47 10.88
CA GLN A 353 -17.75 0.94 11.66
C GLN A 353 -18.28 -0.12 12.63
N ARG A 354 -18.32 -1.39 12.23
CA ARG A 354 -18.77 -2.48 13.11
C ARG A 354 -17.79 -2.84 14.23
N MET A 355 -16.53 -2.39 14.16
CA MET A 355 -15.56 -2.55 15.25
C MET A 355 -15.68 -1.43 16.29
N ARG A 356 -16.33 -0.32 15.92
CA ARG A 356 -16.47 0.88 16.75
C ARG A 356 -17.70 0.81 17.64
N PRO A 357 -17.54 0.95 18.97
CA PRO A 357 -18.69 1.07 19.88
C PRO A 357 -19.50 2.36 19.67
N ASP A 358 -18.89 3.40 19.11
CA ASP A 358 -19.46 4.74 18.93
C ASP A 358 -19.91 5.03 17.49
N ALA A 359 -19.90 4.03 16.60
CA ALA A 359 -20.34 4.22 15.23
C ALA A 359 -21.83 4.57 15.15
N ASP A 360 -22.16 5.55 14.32
CA ASP A 360 -23.54 5.93 14.05
C ASP A 360 -24.31 4.75 13.40
N PRO A 361 -25.42 4.29 14.00
CA PRO A 361 -26.20 3.16 13.46
C PRO A 361 -26.75 3.43 12.06
N THR A 362 -27.10 4.68 11.74
CA THR A 362 -27.65 5.07 10.43
C THR A 362 -26.58 4.93 9.35
N THR A 363 -25.38 5.47 9.60
CA THR A 363 -24.20 5.32 8.74
C THR A 363 -23.84 3.85 8.54
N THR A 364 -23.88 3.05 9.61
CA THR A 364 -23.60 1.61 9.55
C THR A 364 -24.62 0.88 8.68
N ALA A 365 -25.91 1.19 8.80
CA ALA A 365 -26.96 0.62 7.97
C ALA A 365 -26.83 1.06 6.50
N GLY A 366 -26.47 2.32 6.24
CA GLY A 366 -26.21 2.83 4.90
C GLY A 366 -25.05 2.12 4.19
N LEU A 367 -23.93 1.91 4.90
CA LEU A 367 -22.81 1.13 4.38
C LEU A 367 -23.18 -0.34 4.13
N ALA A 368 -23.99 -0.94 5.00
CA ALA A 368 -24.48 -2.31 4.79
C ALA A 368 -25.34 -2.42 3.52
N ALA A 369 -26.25 -1.47 3.29
CA ALA A 369 -27.04 -1.42 2.06
C ALA A 369 -26.15 -1.20 0.81
N ALA A 370 -25.11 -0.37 0.93
CA ALA A 370 -24.17 -0.13 -0.15
C ALA A 370 -23.31 -1.37 -0.50
N VAL A 371 -22.97 -2.23 0.47
CA VAL A 371 -22.34 -3.53 0.21
C VAL A 371 -23.27 -4.41 -0.64
N GLU A 372 -24.54 -4.54 -0.26
CA GLU A 372 -25.51 -5.35 -1.02
C GLU A 372 -25.73 -4.80 -2.44
N ALA A 373 -25.76 -3.47 -2.59
CA ALA A 373 -25.84 -2.84 -3.91
C ALA A 373 -24.60 -3.12 -4.77
N ALA A 374 -23.40 -3.06 -4.19
CA ALA A 374 -22.16 -3.37 -4.89
C ALA A 374 -22.10 -4.84 -5.34
N ARG A 375 -22.53 -5.78 -4.47
CA ARG A 375 -22.68 -7.21 -4.81
C ARG A 375 -23.62 -7.44 -5.99
N ALA A 376 -24.79 -6.82 -5.94
CA ALA A 376 -25.79 -6.95 -6.99
C ALA A 376 -25.32 -6.35 -8.33
N ALA A 377 -24.51 -5.29 -8.30
CA ALA A 377 -23.89 -4.70 -9.48
C ALA A 377 -22.71 -5.54 -10.03
N GLY A 378 -21.98 -6.22 -9.15
CA GLY A 378 -20.92 -7.16 -9.52
C GLY A 378 -21.46 -8.41 -10.21
N ALA A 379 -22.52 -9.02 -9.67
CA ALA A 379 -23.12 -10.24 -10.22
C ALA A 379 -23.78 -10.10 -11.61
N LYS A 380 -23.94 -8.85 -12.10
CA LYS A 380 -24.51 -8.55 -13.43
C LYS A 380 -23.44 -8.38 -14.51
N ARG A 381 -22.17 -8.35 -14.14
CA ARG A 381 -21.01 -8.31 -15.05
C ARG A 381 -20.47 -9.72 -15.23
#